data_AF-A0A2G9P3K5-F1
#
_entry.id   AF-A0A2G9P3K5-F1
#
_cell.length_a   1.000
_cell.length_b   1.000
_cell.length_c   1.000
_cell.angle_alpha   90.00
_cell.angle_beta   90.00
_cell.angle_gamma   90.00
#
_symmetry.space_group_name_H-M   'P 1'
#
loop_
_entity.id
_entity.type
_entity.pdbx_description
1 polymer ?
#
loop_
_entity_poly.entity_id
_entity_poly.type
_entity_poly.pdbx_seq_one_letter_code
_entity_poly.pdbx_strand_id
1 'polypeptide(L)'
;TADCVFKSWYLLIHFGEWVDIAAEQLLTSDLEVSDDLLWLLAFYYNPCNENQSRDRTMMEAKSAYRSLVSLFRNSTVCVTSLKKIFQVENKSDEWQACTLQLIRHLCVTFLLCSPEWHNIIKQCISFMTQTQEAASEVSDVLARTLCRLDIPGMESRKIITIAHWLHQDS
;
A
#
# COMPACT_ATOMS: atom_id res chain seq x y z
N THR A 1 9.70 -8.80 30.41
CA THR A 1 10.54 -7.58 30.28
C THR A 1 10.23 -6.92 28.95
N ALA A 2 10.24 -5.59 28.87
CA ALA A 2 9.95 -4.84 27.64
C ALA A 2 10.83 -5.29 26.44
N ASP A 3 12.05 -5.75 26.71
CA ASP A 3 12.98 -6.32 25.72
C ASP A 3 12.46 -7.55 24.96
N CYS A 4 11.73 -8.45 25.62
CA CYS A 4 11.20 -9.64 24.95
C CYS A 4 10.04 -9.29 24.02
N VAL A 5 9.21 -8.32 24.43
CA VAL A 5 8.10 -7.81 23.62
C VAL A 5 8.66 -7.07 22.42
N PHE A 6 9.63 -6.17 22.60
CA PHE A 6 10.30 -5.48 21.50
C PHE A 6 10.96 -6.44 20.52
N LYS A 7 11.69 -7.48 20.99
CA LYS A 7 12.29 -8.49 20.10
C LYS A 7 11.26 -9.32 19.35
N SER A 8 10.16 -9.72 19.99
CA SER A 8 9.08 -10.46 19.31
C SER A 8 8.35 -9.59 18.28
N TRP A 9 8.10 -8.31 18.57
CA TRP A 9 7.54 -7.35 17.61
C TRP A 9 8.52 -7.03 16.49
N TYR A 10 9.80 -6.86 16.82
CA TYR A 10 10.87 -6.67 15.85
C TYR A 10 10.95 -7.85 14.88
N LEU A 11 10.89 -9.09 15.38
CA LEU A 11 10.87 -10.28 14.52
C LEU A 11 9.59 -10.35 13.68
N LEU A 12 8.42 -10.10 14.28
CA LEU A 12 7.15 -10.06 13.55
C LEU A 12 7.18 -9.04 12.40
N ILE A 13 7.69 -7.84 12.66
CA ILE A 13 7.89 -6.78 11.66
C ILE A 13 8.96 -7.19 10.65
N HIS A 14 10.12 -7.69 11.08
CA HIS A 14 11.24 -8.03 10.21
C HIS A 14 10.93 -9.12 9.20
N PHE A 15 10.09 -10.09 9.56
CA PHE A 15 9.71 -11.15 8.63
C PHE A 15 8.58 -10.72 7.69
N GLY A 16 7.76 -9.74 8.07
CA GLY A 16 6.89 -8.99 7.15
C GLY A 16 5.84 -9.80 6.37
N GLU A 17 5.79 -11.13 6.50
CA GLU A 17 4.90 -12.00 5.72
C GLU A 17 3.42 -11.70 5.99
N TRP A 18 3.11 -11.19 7.18
CA TRP A 18 1.76 -10.79 7.56
C TRP A 18 1.34 -9.47 6.91
N VAL A 19 2.27 -8.62 6.45
CA VAL A 19 1.99 -7.25 5.99
C VAL A 19 1.12 -7.30 4.73
N ASP A 20 1.53 -8.11 3.76
CA ASP A 20 0.76 -8.29 2.54
C ASP A 20 -0.62 -8.91 2.87
N ILE A 21 -0.72 -9.74 3.92
CA ILE A 21 -1.97 -10.44 4.31
C ILE A 21 -2.93 -9.45 4.95
N ALA A 22 -2.43 -8.58 5.82
CA ALA A 22 -3.18 -7.50 6.44
C ALA A 22 -3.69 -6.50 5.39
N ALA A 23 -2.85 -6.15 4.40
CA ALA A 23 -3.25 -5.28 3.30
C ALA A 23 -4.37 -5.90 2.45
N GLU A 24 -4.26 -7.19 2.12
CA GLU A 24 -5.28 -7.91 1.37
C GLU A 24 -6.60 -8.01 2.14
N GLN A 25 -6.55 -8.39 3.42
CA GLN A 25 -7.74 -8.47 4.27
C GLN A 25 -8.44 -7.12 4.42
N LEU A 26 -7.69 -6.03 4.56
CA LEU A 26 -8.26 -4.68 4.61
C LEU A 26 -9.02 -4.31 3.34
N LEU A 27 -8.59 -4.80 2.17
CA LEU A 27 -9.19 -4.44 0.88
C LEU A 27 -10.32 -5.38 0.46
N THR A 28 -10.31 -6.61 0.94
CA THR A 28 -11.28 -7.66 0.58
C THR A 28 -12.39 -7.86 1.61
N SER A 29 -12.21 -7.35 2.84
CA SER A 29 -13.25 -7.39 3.87
C SER A 29 -14.44 -6.49 3.49
N ASP A 30 -15.63 -7.06 3.47
CA ASP A 30 -16.89 -6.33 3.29
C ASP A 30 -17.28 -5.49 4.53
N LEU A 31 -16.59 -5.68 5.66
CA LEU A 31 -16.84 -5.01 6.94
C LEU A 31 -16.15 -3.63 7.04
N GLU A 32 -16.55 -2.83 8.04
CA GLU A 32 -15.89 -1.58 8.40
C GLU A 32 -14.37 -1.77 8.59
N VAL A 33 -13.61 -0.71 8.30
CA VAL A 33 -12.15 -0.66 8.39
C VAL A 33 -11.69 -1.28 9.70
N SER A 34 -10.87 -2.32 9.64
CA SER A 34 -10.18 -2.81 10.83
C SER A 34 -9.09 -1.80 11.19
N ASP A 35 -9.43 -0.88 12.09
CA ASP A 35 -8.52 0.12 12.64
C ASP A 35 -7.23 -0.52 13.18
N ASP A 36 -7.33 -1.74 13.71
CA ASP A 36 -6.20 -2.50 14.22
C ASP A 36 -5.27 -2.99 13.12
N LEU A 37 -5.80 -3.53 12.01
CA LEU A 37 -4.99 -3.92 10.85
C LEU A 37 -4.36 -2.71 10.18
N LEU A 38 -5.12 -1.62 10.03
CA LEU A 38 -4.60 -0.39 9.45
C LEU A 38 -3.51 0.23 10.33
N TRP A 39 -3.68 0.17 11.66
CA TRP A 39 -2.63 0.58 12.59
C TRP A 39 -1.39 -0.26 12.46
N LEU A 40 -1.56 -1.57 12.43
CA LEU A 40 -0.46 -2.52 12.37
C LEU A 40 0.38 -2.28 11.10
N LEU A 41 -0.27 -2.02 9.96
CA LEU A 41 0.41 -1.63 8.72
C LEU A 41 1.11 -0.27 8.82
N ALA A 42 0.43 0.74 9.37
CA ALA A 42 1.06 2.06 9.55
C ALA A 42 2.29 2.00 10.47
N PHE A 43 2.20 1.18 11.52
CA PHE A 43 3.30 0.91 12.45
C PHE A 43 4.44 0.14 11.79
N TYR A 44 4.16 -0.80 10.88
CA TYR A 44 5.20 -1.50 10.11
C TYR A 44 6.09 -0.53 9.32
N TYR A 45 5.48 0.48 8.68
CA TYR A 45 6.23 1.48 7.92
C TYR A 45 6.87 2.56 8.79
N ASN A 46 6.31 2.86 9.97
CA ASN A 46 6.90 3.81 10.91
C ASN A 46 6.83 3.32 12.38
N PRO A 47 7.74 2.40 12.78
CA PRO A 47 7.71 1.82 14.12
C PRO A 47 8.14 2.81 15.22
N CYS A 48 8.90 3.86 14.86
CA CYS A 48 9.41 4.86 15.80
C CYS A 48 8.40 5.98 16.12
N ASN A 49 7.17 5.89 15.61
CA ASN A 49 6.15 6.91 15.77
C ASN A 49 5.43 6.75 17.14
N GLU A 50 6.13 7.02 18.23
CA GLU A 50 5.63 6.82 19.59
C GLU A 50 4.52 7.83 19.96
N ASN A 51 3.32 7.31 20.22
CA ASN A 51 2.16 7.84 20.96
C ASN A 51 1.56 9.22 20.61
N GLN A 52 2.31 10.27 20.29
CA GLN A 52 1.73 11.60 19.95
C GLN A 52 1.37 11.75 18.46
N SER A 53 1.78 10.79 17.63
CA SER A 53 1.57 10.77 16.19
C SER A 53 0.67 9.63 15.72
N ARG A 54 0.30 8.68 16.60
CA ARG A 54 -0.61 7.59 16.25
C ARG A 54 -1.95 8.12 15.73
N ASP A 55 -2.56 9.09 16.41
CA ASP A 55 -3.85 9.65 15.99
C ASP A 55 -3.75 10.35 14.63
N ARG A 56 -2.66 11.07 14.38
CA ARG A 56 -2.38 11.73 13.11
C ARG A 56 -2.14 10.73 11.98
N THR A 57 -1.23 9.77 12.19
CA THR A 57 -0.93 8.70 11.24
C THR A 57 -2.16 7.86 10.96
N MET A 58 -2.99 7.59 11.96
CA MET A 58 -4.25 6.88 11.78
C MET A 58 -5.26 7.70 10.98
N MET A 59 -5.36 9.01 11.24
CA MET A 59 -6.23 9.90 10.49
C MET A 59 -5.82 9.95 9.00
N GLU A 60 -4.54 10.07 8.73
CA GLU A 60 -3.96 10.08 7.39
C GLU A 60 -4.12 8.73 6.69
N ALA A 61 -3.76 7.62 7.36
CA ALA A 61 -3.93 6.26 6.85
C ALA A 61 -5.40 5.94 6.57
N LYS A 62 -6.34 6.37 7.44
CA LYS A 62 -7.78 6.20 7.22
C LYS A 62 -8.28 7.03 6.06
N SER A 63 -7.81 8.28 5.93
CA SER A 63 -8.17 9.15 4.81
C SER A 63 -7.70 8.56 3.48
N ALA A 64 -6.45 8.09 3.44
CA ALA A 64 -5.87 7.38 2.32
C ALA A 64 -6.64 6.10 1.99
N TYR A 65 -6.83 5.22 2.98
CA TYR A 65 -7.58 3.98 2.82
C TYR A 65 -9.01 4.23 2.32
N ARG A 66 -9.75 5.20 2.89
CA ARG A 66 -11.12 5.52 2.44
C ARG A 66 -11.14 6.07 1.02
N SER A 67 -10.16 6.91 0.67
CA SER A 67 -10.02 7.42 -0.69
C SER A 67 -9.72 6.28 -1.65
N LEU A 68 -8.82 5.36 -1.28
CA LEU A 68 -8.49 4.15 -2.01
C LEU A 68 -9.72 3.24 -2.17
N VAL A 69 -10.42 2.87 -1.10
CA VAL A 69 -11.65 2.06 -1.16
C VAL A 69 -12.77 2.74 -1.98
N SER A 70 -12.92 4.05 -1.86
CA SER A 70 -13.87 4.81 -2.68
C SER A 70 -13.51 4.78 -4.17
N LEU A 71 -12.22 4.72 -4.50
CA LEU A 71 -11.76 4.46 -5.86
C LEU A 71 -12.08 3.00 -6.22
N PHE A 72 -11.76 2.06 -5.36
CA PHE A 72 -11.88 0.62 -5.60
C PHE A 72 -13.32 0.15 -5.82
N ARG A 73 -14.30 0.81 -5.21
CA ARG A 73 -15.74 0.46 -5.35
C ARG A 73 -16.44 1.16 -6.50
N ASN A 74 -15.88 2.24 -7.05
CA ASN A 74 -16.49 3.00 -8.14
C ASN A 74 -15.58 2.87 -9.37
N SER A 75 -15.92 2.00 -10.32
CA SER A 75 -15.10 1.69 -11.53
C SER A 75 -14.76 2.91 -12.40
N THR A 76 -15.44 4.04 -12.19
CA THR A 76 -15.14 5.37 -12.74
C THR A 76 -14.11 6.15 -11.92
N VAL A 77 -13.07 5.46 -11.43
CA VAL A 77 -11.96 6.04 -10.65
C VAL A 77 -11.40 7.27 -11.37
N CYS A 78 -11.69 8.42 -10.77
CA CYS A 78 -11.20 9.70 -11.24
C CYS A 78 -9.71 9.77 -10.92
N VAL A 79 -8.87 9.70 -11.95
CA VAL A 79 -7.42 10.00 -11.94
C VAL A 79 -7.07 11.15 -10.99
N THR A 80 -7.98 12.12 -10.86
CA THR A 80 -7.86 13.28 -9.98
C THR A 80 -7.77 12.94 -8.49
N SER A 81 -8.44 11.89 -8.01
CA SER A 81 -8.36 11.44 -6.61
C SER A 81 -7.03 10.76 -6.31
N LEU A 82 -6.54 9.90 -7.22
CA LEU A 82 -5.18 9.34 -7.14
C LEU A 82 -4.14 10.45 -7.18
N LYS A 83 -4.27 11.37 -8.15
CA LYS A 83 -3.40 12.55 -8.24
C LYS A 83 -3.44 13.40 -6.98
N LYS A 84 -4.57 13.48 -6.26
CA LYS A 84 -4.65 14.19 -4.97
C LYS A 84 -3.93 13.44 -3.87
N ILE A 85 -4.02 12.12 -3.81
CA ILE A 85 -3.31 11.29 -2.82
C ILE A 85 -1.78 11.43 -3.00
N PHE A 86 -1.31 11.41 -4.25
CA PHE A 86 0.14 11.46 -4.56
C PHE A 86 0.71 12.88 -4.77
N GLN A 87 -0.09 13.94 -5.00
CA GLN A 87 0.41 15.33 -5.08
C GLN A 87 0.61 16.02 -3.72
N VAL A 88 0.28 15.36 -2.60
CA VAL A 88 0.67 15.85 -1.26
C VAL A 88 2.16 15.64 -0.98
N GLU A 89 2.93 15.20 -1.98
CA GLU A 89 4.39 15.14 -1.89
C GLU A 89 5.06 16.53 -1.92
N ASN A 90 4.32 17.60 -2.27
CA ASN A 90 4.92 18.92 -2.54
C ASN A 90 4.31 20.11 -1.76
N LYS A 91 3.47 19.87 -0.75
CA LYS A 91 2.98 20.94 0.14
C LYS A 91 2.95 20.47 1.58
N SER A 92 3.96 20.94 2.32
CA SER A 92 4.26 20.70 3.74
C SER A 92 5.00 19.40 4.03
N ASP A 93 5.97 19.50 4.93
CA ASP A 93 6.76 18.42 5.55
C ASP A 93 5.89 17.39 6.33
N GLU A 94 4.59 17.30 6.06
CA GLU A 94 3.61 16.56 6.88
C GLU A 94 3.47 15.10 6.49
N TRP A 95 3.72 14.71 5.24
CA TRP A 95 3.73 13.30 4.87
C TRP A 95 5.10 12.69 5.10
N GLN A 96 5.21 11.94 6.19
CA GLN A 96 6.36 11.09 6.43
C GLN A 96 6.47 10.07 5.29
N ALA A 97 7.69 9.83 4.77
CA ALA A 97 7.95 8.85 3.69
C ALA A 97 7.26 7.49 3.94
N CYS A 98 7.17 7.08 5.22
CA CYS A 98 6.47 5.91 5.69
C CYS A 98 4.97 5.85 5.29
N THR A 99 4.27 7.00 5.30
CA THR A 99 2.85 7.07 4.90
C THR A 99 2.72 6.84 3.39
N LEU A 100 3.66 7.34 2.59
CA LEU A 100 3.69 7.08 1.13
C LEU A 100 3.97 5.61 0.84
N GLN A 101 4.88 4.97 1.59
CA GLN A 101 5.17 3.54 1.48
C GLN A 101 3.93 2.68 1.78
N LEU A 102 3.18 3.03 2.84
CA LEU A 102 1.90 2.38 3.16
C LEU A 102 0.91 2.50 1.99
N ILE A 103 0.78 3.68 1.39
CA ILE A 103 -0.14 3.89 0.27
C ILE A 103 0.26 3.14 -0.97
N ARG A 104 1.55 3.16 -1.32
CA ARG A 104 2.09 2.37 -2.44
C ARG A 104 1.75 0.89 -2.22
N HIS A 105 1.91 0.38 -1.00
CA HIS A 105 1.54 -1.00 -0.69
C HIS A 105 0.04 -1.25 -0.93
N LEU A 106 -0.84 -0.47 -0.31
CA LEU A 106 -2.29 -0.63 -0.50
C LEU A 106 -2.72 -0.53 -1.98
N CYS A 107 -2.10 0.36 -2.75
CA CYS A 107 -2.34 0.49 -4.18
C CYS A 107 -1.90 -0.76 -4.97
N VAL A 108 -0.72 -1.31 -4.69
CA VAL A 108 -0.22 -2.54 -5.34
C VAL A 108 -1.13 -3.72 -5.00
N THR A 109 -1.48 -3.91 -3.73
CA THR A 109 -2.38 -4.98 -3.31
C THR A 109 -3.74 -4.85 -3.98
N PHE A 110 -4.30 -3.64 -4.10
CA PHE A 110 -5.52 -3.43 -4.85
C PHE A 110 -5.38 -3.79 -6.32
N LEU A 111 -4.33 -3.31 -6.99
CA LEU A 111 -4.12 -3.60 -8.41
C LEU A 111 -4.11 -5.11 -8.62
N LEU A 112 -3.52 -5.89 -7.71
CA LEU A 112 -3.48 -7.35 -7.76
C LEU A 112 -4.84 -8.00 -7.46
N CYS A 113 -5.57 -7.55 -6.44
CA CYS A 113 -6.83 -8.17 -6.01
C CYS A 113 -8.07 -7.70 -6.81
N SER A 114 -8.00 -6.58 -7.53
CA SER A 114 -9.15 -6.00 -8.21
C SER A 114 -9.42 -6.60 -9.61
N PRO A 115 -10.69 -6.85 -9.98
CA PRO A 115 -11.06 -7.26 -11.33
C PRO A 115 -10.91 -6.10 -12.35
N GLU A 116 -11.09 -4.85 -11.95
CA GLU A 116 -11.11 -3.66 -12.83
C GLU A 116 -9.75 -2.95 -12.97
N TRP A 117 -8.66 -3.64 -12.64
CA TRP A 117 -7.31 -3.09 -12.56
C TRP A 117 -6.81 -2.42 -13.86
N HIS A 118 -7.25 -2.93 -15.02
CA HIS A 118 -6.82 -2.47 -16.34
C HIS A 118 -7.10 -0.98 -16.59
N ASN A 119 -8.19 -0.45 -16.03
CA ASN A 119 -8.64 0.91 -16.30
C ASN A 119 -7.76 1.97 -15.62
N ILE A 120 -7.04 1.58 -14.56
CA ILE A 120 -6.32 2.52 -13.70
C ILE A 120 -4.84 2.19 -13.51
N ILE A 121 -4.40 1.00 -13.90
CA ILE A 121 -3.02 0.51 -13.69
C ILE A 121 -1.95 1.51 -14.13
N LYS A 122 -2.05 2.04 -15.35
CA LYS A 122 -1.02 2.94 -15.91
C LYS A 122 -0.88 4.21 -15.08
N GLN A 123 -2.01 4.77 -14.63
CA GLN A 123 -2.02 6.00 -13.84
C GLN A 123 -1.53 5.72 -12.42
N CYS A 124 -1.96 4.61 -11.81
CA CYS A 124 -1.47 4.21 -10.49
C CYS A 124 0.05 4.01 -10.51
N ILE A 125 0.60 3.28 -11.49
CA ILE A 125 2.05 3.05 -11.60
C ILE A 125 2.79 4.38 -11.76
N SER A 126 2.38 5.21 -12.72
CA SER A 126 3.00 6.52 -12.95
C SER A 126 3.00 7.43 -11.70
N PHE A 127 1.94 7.40 -10.87
CA PHE A 127 1.91 8.15 -9.62
C PHE A 127 2.77 7.54 -8.52
N MET A 128 2.88 6.21 -8.46
CA MET A 128 3.65 5.50 -7.45
C MET A 128 5.16 5.53 -7.71
N THR A 129 5.59 5.64 -8.97
CA THR A 129 7.00 5.54 -9.40
C THR A 129 7.61 6.86 -9.83
N GLN A 130 7.19 7.98 -9.22
CA GLN A 130 7.71 9.32 -9.54
C GLN A 130 9.21 9.49 -9.24
N THR A 131 9.78 8.64 -8.37
CA THR A 131 11.20 8.61 -8.03
C THR A 131 11.75 7.19 -8.15
N GLN A 132 13.07 7.06 -8.32
CA GLN A 132 13.72 5.75 -8.41
C GLN A 132 13.56 4.91 -7.14
N GLU A 133 13.62 5.55 -5.96
CA GLU A 133 13.38 4.90 -4.67
C GLU A 133 11.96 4.35 -4.61
N ALA A 134 10.98 5.16 -4.99
CA ALA A 134 9.58 4.75 -5.04
C ALA A 134 9.32 3.62 -6.05
N ALA A 135 10.01 3.63 -7.20
CA ALA A 135 9.94 2.55 -8.17
C ALA A 135 10.48 1.22 -7.63
N SER A 136 11.59 1.28 -6.86
CA SER A 136 12.14 0.10 -6.17
C SER A 136 11.17 -0.43 -5.13
N GLU A 137 10.60 0.44 -4.29
CA GLU A 137 9.61 0.04 -3.27
C GLU A 137 8.40 -0.66 -3.88
N VAL A 138 7.84 -0.10 -4.96
CA VAL A 138 6.69 -0.68 -5.66
C VAL A 138 7.06 -2.05 -6.24
N SER A 139 8.26 -2.18 -6.82
CA SER A 139 8.75 -3.45 -7.36
C SER A 139 8.93 -4.51 -6.27
N ASP A 140 9.46 -4.12 -5.10
CA ASP A 140 9.66 -5.03 -3.96
C ASP A 140 8.33 -5.50 -3.37
N VAL A 141 7.37 -4.58 -3.18
CA VAL A 141 6.02 -4.93 -2.72
C VAL A 141 5.34 -5.86 -3.72
N LEU A 142 5.45 -5.56 -5.03
CA LEU A 142 4.90 -6.41 -6.07
C LEU A 142 5.51 -7.81 -6.01
N ALA A 143 6.84 -7.92 -6.00
CA ALA A 143 7.54 -9.19 -5.96
C ALA A 143 7.15 -10.02 -4.73
N ARG A 144 7.13 -9.42 -3.53
CA ARG A 144 6.72 -10.11 -2.29
C ARG A 144 5.27 -10.58 -2.34
N THR A 145 4.36 -9.72 -2.76
CA THR A 145 2.93 -10.05 -2.85
C THR A 145 2.69 -11.17 -3.86
N LEU A 146 3.39 -11.14 -5.01
CA LEU A 146 3.32 -12.18 -6.04
C LEU A 146 3.86 -13.53 -5.56
N CYS A 147 5.04 -13.55 -4.94
CA CYS A 147 5.64 -14.77 -4.39
C CYS A 147 4.73 -15.44 -3.35
N ARG A 148 4.09 -14.64 -2.50
CA ARG A 148 3.21 -15.14 -1.44
C ARG A 148 1.88 -15.64 -1.98
N LEU A 149 1.32 -14.96 -2.98
CA LEU A 149 0.01 -15.33 -3.51
C LEU A 149 0.03 -16.75 -4.11
N ASP A 150 1.14 -17.21 -4.69
CA ASP A 150 1.32 -18.53 -5.32
C ASP A 150 0.03 -19.06 -6.00
N ILE A 151 -0.73 -18.15 -6.64
CA ILE A 151 -2.07 -18.47 -7.15
C ILE A 151 -1.87 -19.22 -8.47
N PRO A 152 -2.19 -20.52 -8.55
CA PRO A 152 -2.23 -21.21 -9.82
C PRO A 152 -3.40 -20.61 -10.62
N GLY A 153 -3.10 -19.79 -11.63
CA GLY A 153 -4.11 -19.20 -12.51
C GLY A 153 -4.44 -17.71 -12.28
N MET A 154 -3.72 -16.97 -11.42
CA MET A 154 -3.75 -15.51 -11.52
C MET A 154 -3.15 -15.16 -12.89
N GLU A 155 -3.97 -14.60 -13.80
CA GLU A 155 -3.64 -14.47 -15.21
C GLU A 155 -2.22 -13.89 -15.36
N SER A 156 -1.29 -14.69 -15.86
CA SER A 156 0.11 -14.26 -16.07
C SER A 156 0.16 -12.94 -16.83
N ARG A 157 -0.87 -12.68 -17.65
CA ARG A 157 -1.12 -11.43 -18.35
C ARG A 157 -1.16 -10.19 -17.45
N LYS A 158 -1.77 -10.26 -16.27
CA LYS A 158 -1.88 -9.15 -15.30
C LYS A 158 -0.53 -8.78 -14.72
N ILE A 159 0.20 -9.79 -14.26
CA ILE A 159 1.56 -9.66 -13.73
C ILE A 159 2.51 -9.10 -14.79
N ILE A 160 2.48 -9.67 -16.00
CA ILE A 160 3.29 -9.22 -17.13
C ILE A 160 2.97 -7.77 -17.49
N THR A 161 1.71 -7.36 -17.43
CA THR A 161 1.31 -5.98 -17.73
C THR A 161 1.83 -5.02 -16.66
N ILE A 162 1.71 -5.36 -15.37
CA ILE A 162 2.26 -4.52 -14.28
C ILE A 162 3.78 -4.41 -14.41
N ALA A 163 4.49 -5.53 -14.62
CA ALA A 163 5.93 -5.53 -14.81
C ALA A 163 6.36 -4.74 -16.05
N HIS A 164 5.62 -4.82 -17.15
CA HIS A 164 5.89 -4.07 -18.37
C HIS A 164 5.84 -2.55 -18.14
N TRP A 165 4.81 -2.07 -17.44
CA TRP A 165 4.67 -0.64 -17.12
C TRP A 165 5.72 -0.15 -16.12
N LEU A 166 6.13 -0.98 -15.15
CA LEU A 166 7.20 -0.64 -14.22
C LEU A 166 8.56 -0.45 -14.93
N HIS A 167 8.83 -1.19 -16.01
CA HIS A 167 10.06 -1.07 -16.78
C HIS A 167 10.05 0.04 -17.85
N GLN A 168 8.89 0.60 -18.19
CA GLN A 168 8.79 1.67 -19.20
C GLN A 168 8.95 3.08 -18.62
N ASP A 169 8.66 3.27 -17.32
CA ASP A 169 8.69 4.58 -16.64
C ASP A 169 9.95 4.80 -15.77
N SER A 170 10.92 3.87 -15.81
CA SER A 170 12.25 3.97 -15.15
C SER A 170 13.34 4.50 -16.06
#